data_AF-A0A3M5WZB2-F1
#
_entry.id   AF-A0A3M5WZB2-F1
#
_cell.length_a   1.000
_cell.length_b   1.000
_cell.length_c   1.000
_cell.angle_alpha   90.00
_cell.angle_beta   90.00
_cell.angle_gamma   90.00
#
_symmetry.space_group_name_H-M   'P 1'
#
loop_
_entity.id
_entity.type
_entity.pdbx_description
1 polymer ?
#
loop_
_entity_poly.entity_id
_entity_poly.type
_entity_poly.pdbx_seq_one_letter_code
_entity_poly.pdbx_strand_id
1 'polypeptide(L)' 'MVSTVTIFKDAGIIKIDEVSFCPLSFSDARIEGGHPNGPVFCCDAAKAVISVKDANLLVASGVTDNR' A
#
# COMPACT_ATOMS: atom_id res chain seq x y z
N MET A 1 -8.61 9.75 8.13
CA MET A 1 -7.22 9.77 8.62
C MET A 1 -6.37 9.07 7.57
N VAL A 2 -5.21 9.62 7.22
CA VAL A 2 -4.28 9.03 6.24
C VAL A 2 -3.23 8.24 7.02
N SER A 3 -3.04 6.97 6.66
CA SER A 3 -2.06 6.08 7.30
C SER A 3 -0.65 6.30 6.78
N THR A 4 0.34 6.04 7.63
CA THR A 4 1.76 6.13 7.29
C THR A 4 2.26 4.81 6.72
N VAL A 5 3.01 4.83 5.63
CA VAL A 5 3.55 3.61 5.00
C VAL A 5 5.06 3.52 5.16
N THR A 6 5.56 2.33 5.51
CA THR A 6 7.00 1.99 5.50
C THR A 6 7.19 0.69 4.72
N ILE A 7 8.16 0.67 3.81
CA ILE A 7 8.42 -0.49 2.94
C ILE A 7 9.78 -1.08 3.30
N PHE A 8 9.82 -2.35 3.66
CA PHE A 8 11.04 -3.13 3.86
C PHE A 8 11.24 -4.05 2.66
N LYS A 9 11.83 -3.51 1.59
CA LYS A 9 11.91 -4.16 0.28
C LYS A 9 12.64 -5.51 0.33
N ASP A 10 13.77 -5.58 1.03
CA ASP A 10 14.58 -6.80 1.14
C ASP A 10 13.90 -7.91 1.96
N ALA A 11 12.94 -7.53 2.82
CA ALA A 11 12.17 -8.45 3.65
C ALA A 11 10.80 -8.82 3.05
N GLY A 12 10.36 -8.14 1.97
CA GLY A 12 9.02 -8.32 1.41
C GLY A 12 7.90 -7.84 2.33
N ILE A 13 8.15 -6.85 3.18
CA ILE A 13 7.18 -6.38 4.19
C ILE A 13 6.72 -4.96 3.86
N ILE A 14 5.41 -4.75 3.85
CA ILE A 14 4.77 -3.42 3.83
C ILE A 14 4.18 -3.18 5.21
N LYS A 15 4.60 -2.12 5.89
CA LYS A 15 4.00 -1.71 7.16
C LYS A 15 3.13 -0.48 6.94
N ILE A 16 1.88 -0.54 7.37
CA ILE A 16 0.94 0.57 7.38
C ILE A 16 0.55 0.84 8.82
N ASP A 17 0.91 2.02 9.32
CA ASP A 17 0.87 2.36 10.74
C ASP A 17 1.56 1.27 11.59
N GLU A 18 0.83 0.54 12.42
CA GLU A 18 1.35 -0.56 13.25
C GLU A 18 1.13 -1.96 12.65
N VAL A 19 0.42 -2.06 11.52
CA VAL A 19 0.07 -3.34 10.88
C VAL A 19 1.09 -3.68 9.81
N SER A 20 1.64 -4.89 9.90
CA SER A 20 2.58 -5.44 8.92
C SER A 20 1.86 -6.38 7.96
N PHE A 21 2.08 -6.17 6.67
CA PHE A 21 1.63 -7.01 5.57
C PHE A 21 2.84 -7.69 4.94
N CYS A 22 2.79 -9.02 4.80
CA CYS A 22 3.85 -9.82 4.21
C CYS A 22 3.30 -10.55 2.97
N PRO A 23 3.01 -9.83 1.89
CA PRO A 23 2.52 -10.47 0.66
C PRO A 23 3.62 -11.36 0.06
N LEU A 24 3.23 -12.43 -0.63
CA LEU A 24 4.16 -13.33 -1.34
C LEU A 24 4.86 -12.59 -2.48
N SER A 25 4.15 -11.68 -3.14
CA SER A 25 4.68 -10.72 -4.10
C SER A 25 4.09 -9.33 -3.85
N PHE A 26 4.87 -8.27 -4.06
CA PHE A 26 4.34 -6.89 -4.00
C PHE A 26 3.18 -6.67 -4.97
N SER A 27 3.12 -7.44 -6.07
CA SER A 27 2.04 -7.38 -7.05
C SER A 27 0.68 -7.90 -6.54
N ASP A 28 0.67 -8.66 -5.44
CA ASP A 28 -0.57 -9.12 -4.77
C ASP A 28 -1.29 -7.96 -4.07
N ALA A 29 -0.54 -6.91 -3.72
CA ALA A 29 -1.11 -5.67 -3.27
C ALA A 29 -1.49 -4.79 -4.48
N ARG A 30 -2.54 -3.99 -4.28
CA ARG A 30 -3.02 -3.03 -5.27
C ARG A 30 -3.34 -1.68 -4.63
N ILE A 31 -3.21 -0.61 -5.40
CA ILE A 31 -3.69 0.71 -5.04
C ILE A 31 -4.98 0.96 -5.82
N GLU A 32 -6.05 1.30 -5.11
CA GLU A 32 -7.35 1.70 -5.66
C GLU A 32 -7.57 3.21 -5.48
N GLY A 33 -8.30 3.82 -6.42
CA GLY A 33 -8.80 5.19 -6.31
C GLY A 33 -10.17 5.27 -5.63
N GLY A 34 -10.75 6.47 -5.58
CA GLY A 34 -12.16 6.66 -5.24
C GLY A 34 -12.48 7.01 -3.78
N HIS A 35 -11.49 7.13 -2.90
CA HIS A 35 -11.70 7.63 -1.53
C HIS A 35 -11.39 9.14 -1.42
N PRO A 36 -12.25 9.95 -0.80
CA PRO A 36 -12.10 11.42 -0.78
C PRO A 36 -10.82 11.91 -0.08
N ASN A 37 -10.25 11.09 0.81
CA ASN A 37 -9.04 11.42 1.56
C ASN A 37 -7.74 10.93 0.92
N GLY A 38 -7.79 10.27 -0.24
CA GLY A 38 -6.59 9.82 -0.97
C GLY A 38 -6.67 8.39 -1.52
N PRO A 39 -5.56 7.88 -2.11
CA PRO A 39 -5.43 6.50 -2.56
C PRO A 39 -5.72 5.47 -1.46
N VAL A 40 -6.22 4.31 -1.87
CA VAL A 40 -6.50 3.18 -0.98
C VAL A 40 -5.53 2.04 -1.30
N PHE A 41 -4.68 1.68 -0.34
CA PHE A 41 -3.93 0.44 -0.38
C PHE A 41 -4.86 -0.73 -0.10
N CYS A 42 -4.77 -1.78 -0.90
CA CYS A 42 -5.51 -3.01 -0.76
C CYS A 42 -4.54 -4.20 -0.81
N CYS A 43 -4.53 -5.01 0.25
CA CYS A 43 -3.84 -6.31 0.29
C CYS A 43 -4.87 -7.34 0.73
N ASP A 44 -5.25 -8.25 -0.16
CA ASP A 44 -6.38 -9.17 0.04
C ASP A 44 -7.68 -8.43 0.47
N ALA A 45 -8.16 -8.72 1.69
CA ALA A 45 -9.34 -8.11 2.30
C ALA A 45 -9.03 -6.84 3.11
N ALA A 46 -7.76 -6.55 3.38
CA ALA A 46 -7.36 -5.37 4.15
C ALA A 46 -7.28 -4.15 3.24
N LYS A 47 -7.84 -3.02 3.70
CA LYS A 47 -7.82 -1.74 3.00
C LYS A 47 -7.37 -0.62 3.93
N ALA A 48 -6.52 0.27 3.44
CA ALA A 48 -6.04 1.44 4.20
C ALA A 48 -5.91 2.67 3.28
N VAL A 49 -6.31 3.85 3.77
CA VAL A 49 -6.16 5.10 3.01
C VAL A 49 -4.77 5.65 3.26
N ILE A 50 -4.00 5.86 2.20
CA ILE A 50 -2.59 6.28 2.26
C ILE A 50 -2.38 7.59 1.49
N SER A 51 -1.23 8.22 1.71
CA SER A 51 -0.89 9.45 0.99
C SER A 51 -0.55 9.16 -0.48
N VAL A 52 -0.69 10.17 -1.35
CA VAL A 52 -0.28 10.05 -2.76
C VAL A 52 1.21 9.74 -2.89
N LYS A 53 2.03 10.31 -2.01
CA LYS A 53 3.48 10.05 -1.96
C LYS A 53 3.77 8.58 -1.67
N ASP A 54 3.09 8.03 -0.67
CA ASP A 54 3.28 6.64 -0.26
C ASP A 54 2.74 5.65 -1.29
N ALA A 55 1.61 5.97 -1.93
CA ALA A 55 1.09 5.19 -3.05
C ALA A 55 2.12 5.10 -4.17
N ASN A 56 2.78 6.21 -4.53
CA ASN A 56 3.81 6.19 -5.56
C ASN A 56 5.05 5.38 -5.15
N LEU A 57 5.43 5.37 -3.86
CA LEU A 57 6.52 4.53 -3.35
C LEU A 57 6.18 3.03 -3.41
N LEU A 58 4.93 2.67 -3.12
CA LEU A 58 4.44 1.29 -3.23
C LEU A 58 4.43 0.83 -4.68
N VAL A 59 3.95 1.67 -5.60
CA VAL A 59 3.97 1.36 -7.04
C VAL A 59 5.40 1.18 -7.55
N ALA A 60 6.33 2.04 -7.14
CA ALA A 60 7.75 1.89 -7.46
C ALA A 60 8.39 0.61 -6.87
N SER A 61 7.78 0.04 -5.84
CA SER A 61 8.20 -1.23 -5.21
C SER A 61 7.59 -2.46 -5.89
N GLY A 62 6.64 -2.29 -6.81
CA GLY A 62 6.02 -3.36 -7.58
C GLY A 62 4.55 -3.65 -7.23
N VAL A 63 3.91 -2.78 -6.43
CA VAL A 63 2.46 -2.83 -6.17
C VAL A 63 1.68 -2.40 -7.41
N THR A 64 0.57 -3.09 -7.68
CA THR A 64 -0.27 -2.79 -8.85
C THR A 64 -1.03 -1.48 -8.66
N ASP A 65 -0.92 -0.53 -9.59
CA ASP A 65 -1.68 0.74 -9.55
C ASP A 65 -2.96 0.63 -10.37
N ASN A 66 -4.12 0.82 -9.74
CA ASN A 66 -5.44 0.78 -10.38
C ASN A 66 -6.30 1.99 -9.95
N ARG A 67 -5.65 3.13 -9.70
CA ARG A 67 -6.28 4.41 -9.39
C ARG A 67 -6.97 5.07 -10.56
#